data_AF-A0A6J6FZQ1-F1
#
_entry.id   AF-A0A6J6FZQ1-F1
#
_cell.length_a   1.000
_cell.length_b   1.000
_cell.length_c   1.000
_cell.angle_alpha   90.00
_cell.angle_beta   90.00
_cell.angle_gamma   90.00
#
_symmetry.space_group_name_H-M   'P 1'
#
loop_
_entity.id
_entity.type
_entity.pdbx_description
1 polymer ?
#
loop_
_entity_poly.entity_id
_entity_poly.type
_entity_poly.pdbx_seq_one_letter_code
_entity_poly.pdbx_strand_id
1 'polypeptide(L)'
;MPLSDLPFRRWREAEVHHVDLGLGATHDDWPSTYVRLELQRMEMLWAARRPMGLTTLPPAALAARPAHRLAWLLGRSTIDGIDPAGVF
;
A
#
# COMPACT_ATOMS: atom_id res chain seq x y z
N MET A 1 -8.80 -18.32 -1.72
CA MET A 1 -9.32 -16.94 -1.73
C MET A 1 -10.82 -16.98 -1.99
N PRO A 2 -11.65 -16.38 -1.12
CA PRO A 2 -13.09 -16.26 -1.33
C PRO A 2 -13.43 -15.50 -2.62
N LEU A 3 -14.50 -15.89 -3.33
CA LEU A 3 -15.00 -15.17 -4.51
C LEU A 3 -15.41 -13.72 -4.17
N SER A 4 -15.84 -13.47 -2.95
CA SER A 4 -16.19 -12.14 -2.44
C SER A 4 -15.03 -11.14 -2.43
N ASP A 5 -13.77 -11.61 -2.50
CA ASP A 5 -12.60 -10.73 -2.57
C ASP A 5 -12.27 -10.27 -4.00
N LEU A 6 -12.86 -10.90 -5.03
CA LEU A 6 -12.56 -10.58 -6.43
C LEU A 6 -12.84 -9.11 -6.79
N PRO A 7 -13.98 -8.49 -6.41
CA PRO A 7 -14.24 -7.08 -6.73
C PRO A 7 -13.15 -6.17 -6.17
N PHE A 8 -12.73 -6.41 -4.93
CA PHE A 8 -11.70 -5.61 -4.28
C PHE A 8 -10.33 -5.80 -4.94
N ARG A 9 -9.98 -7.03 -5.35
CA ARG A 9 -8.74 -7.29 -6.10
C ARG A 9 -8.73 -6.60 -7.46
N ARG A 10 -9.87 -6.61 -8.18
CA ARG A 10 -9.98 -5.92 -9.47
C ARG A 10 -9.90 -4.41 -9.30
N TRP A 11 -10.47 -3.88 -8.22
CA TRP A 11 -10.32 -2.47 -7.88
C TRP A 11 -8.86 -2.10 -7.66
N ARG A 12 -8.14 -2.85 -6.81
CA ARG A 12 -6.69 -2.65 -6.61
C ARG A 12 -5.92 -2.66 -7.93
N GLU A 13 -6.15 -3.67 -8.76
CA GLU A 13 -5.42 -3.84 -10.01
C GLU A 13 -5.67 -2.65 -10.96
N ALA A 14 -6.91 -2.20 -11.10
CA ALA A 14 -7.22 -1.04 -11.93
C ALA A 14 -6.55 0.26 -11.42
N GLU A 15 -6.65 0.56 -10.12
CA GLU A 15 -6.08 1.80 -9.54
C GLU A 15 -4.55 1.81 -9.59
N VAL A 16 -3.92 0.67 -9.26
CA VAL A 16 -2.45 0.57 -9.25
C VAL A 16 -1.91 0.61 -10.68
N HIS A 17 -2.50 -0.16 -11.61
CA HIS A 17 -1.98 -0.20 -12.97
C HIS A 17 -2.28 1.07 -13.76
N HIS A 18 -3.32 1.83 -13.41
CA HIS A 18 -3.51 3.14 -14.00
C HIS A 18 -2.32 4.08 -13.73
N VAL A 19 -1.78 4.05 -12.51
CA VAL A 19 -0.55 4.78 -12.17
C VAL A 19 0.66 4.17 -12.87
N ASP A 20 0.78 2.85 -12.89
CA ASP A 20 1.91 2.15 -13.54
C ASP A 20 2.01 2.43 -15.05
N LEU A 21 0.91 2.79 -15.72
CA LEU A 21 0.92 3.19 -17.13
C LEU A 21 1.73 4.48 -17.38
N GLY A 22 1.99 5.29 -16.35
CA GLY A 22 2.82 6.49 -16.47
C GLY A 22 2.18 7.61 -17.30
N LEU A 23 0.85 7.63 -17.42
CA LEU A 23 0.10 8.58 -18.25
C LEU A 23 -0.35 9.84 -17.48
N GLY A 24 0.39 10.21 -16.43
CA GLY A 24 0.13 11.39 -15.60
C GLY A 24 -0.77 11.14 -14.37
N ALA A 25 -1.40 9.98 -14.26
CA ALA A 25 -2.03 9.54 -13.01
C ALA A 25 -0.94 9.21 -11.97
N THR A 26 -1.16 9.64 -10.74
CA THR A 26 -0.24 9.46 -9.61
C THR A 26 -0.95 8.75 -8.45
N HIS A 27 -0.18 8.28 -7.47
CA HIS A 27 -0.75 7.70 -6.25
C HIS A 27 -1.66 8.67 -5.48
N ASP A 28 -1.45 9.98 -5.64
CA ASP A 28 -2.28 11.01 -5.01
C ASP A 28 -3.69 11.10 -5.62
N ASP A 29 -3.88 10.54 -6.82
CA ASP A 29 -5.17 10.50 -7.52
C ASP A 29 -6.01 9.29 -7.11
N TRP A 30 -5.47 8.38 -6.28
CA TRP A 30 -6.21 7.23 -5.81
C TRP A 30 -7.43 7.62 -4.97
N PRO A 31 -8.58 6.94 -5.13
CA PRO A 31 -9.76 7.20 -4.32
C PRO A 31 -9.47 7.02 -2.83
N SER A 32 -9.86 7.99 -1.99
CA SER A 32 -9.59 7.95 -0.55
C SER A 32 -10.16 6.71 0.16
N THR A 33 -11.30 6.19 -0.33
CA THR A 33 -11.89 4.93 0.15
C THR A 33 -11.03 3.72 -0.19
N TYR A 34 -10.46 3.67 -1.41
CA TYR A 34 -9.52 2.62 -1.79
C TYR A 34 -8.29 2.66 -0.88
N VAL A 35 -7.66 3.84 -0.76
CA VAL A 35 -6.45 4.03 0.04
C VAL A 35 -6.67 3.57 1.47
N ARG A 36 -7.78 3.98 2.11
CA ARG A 36 -8.11 3.56 3.49
C ARG A 36 -8.25 2.05 3.64
N LEU A 37 -8.99 1.39 2.73
CA LEU A 37 -9.26 -0.04 2.83
C LEU A 37 -8.01 -0.89 2.54
N GLU A 38 -7.25 -0.53 1.51
CA GLU A 38 -6.03 -1.29 1.16
C GLU A 38 -4.91 -1.04 2.17
N LEU A 39 -4.80 0.18 2.71
CA LEU A 39 -3.81 0.47 3.75
C LEU A 39 -4.04 -0.38 5.01
N GLN A 40 -5.29 -0.52 5.47
CA GLN A 40 -5.62 -1.41 6.57
C GLN A 40 -5.17 -2.86 6.30
N ARG A 41 -5.41 -3.37 5.09
CA ARG A 41 -5.00 -4.72 4.69
C ARG A 41 -3.48 -4.88 4.64
N MET A 42 -2.77 -3.89 4.09
CA MET A 42 -1.31 -3.93 3.97
C MET A 42 -0.62 -3.75 5.33
N GLU A 43 -1.16 -2.96 6.25
CA GLU A 43 -0.67 -2.84 7.62
C GLU A 43 -0.86 -4.16 8.40
N MET A 44 -1.99 -4.85 8.22
CA MET A 44 -2.19 -6.20 8.77
C MET A 44 -1.18 -7.21 8.19
N LEU A 45 -0.95 -7.15 6.88
CA LEU A 45 0.01 -8.03 6.21
C LEU A 45 1.45 -7.77 6.67
N TRP A 46 1.81 -6.51 6.85
CA TRP A 46 3.09 -6.12 7.44
C TRP A 46 3.26 -6.73 8.82
N ALA A 47 2.29 -6.52 9.72
CA ALA A 47 2.35 -7.04 11.07
C ALA A 47 2.49 -8.57 11.09
N ALA A 48 1.76 -9.27 10.21
CA ALA A 48 1.82 -10.73 10.11
C ALA A 48 3.17 -11.29 9.61
N ARG A 49 3.96 -10.47 8.90
CA ARG A 49 5.26 -10.86 8.34
C ARG A 49 6.46 -10.47 9.21
N ARG A 50 6.23 -9.80 10.34
CA ARG A 50 7.31 -9.30 11.20
C ARG A 50 7.44 -10.13 12.48
N PRO A 51 8.67 -10.26 13.02
CA PRO A 51 8.88 -10.80 14.35
C PRO A 51 8.10 -10.01 15.41
N MET A 52 7.83 -10.68 16.53
CA MET A 52 7.19 -10.05 17.69
C MET A 52 7.94 -8.78 18.09
N GLY A 53 7.22 -7.67 18.28
CA GLY A 53 7.79 -6.36 18.63
C GLY A 53 8.20 -5.48 17.46
N LEU A 54 8.16 -5.98 16.21
CA LEU A 54 8.41 -5.20 14.98
C LEU A 54 7.17 -5.08 14.08
N THR A 55 5.98 -5.17 14.68
CA THR A 55 4.70 -5.22 13.97
C THR A 55 4.16 -3.85 13.57
N THR A 56 4.68 -2.76 14.14
CA THR A 56 4.33 -1.39 13.77
C THR A 56 5.16 -0.96 12.56
N LEU A 57 4.58 -0.12 11.70
CA LEU A 57 5.34 0.51 10.61
C LEU A 57 6.43 1.44 11.16
N PRO A 58 7.54 1.62 10.43
CA PRO A 58 8.55 2.60 10.78
C PRO A 58 7.96 4.01 10.92
N PRO A 59 8.46 4.87 11.84
CA PRO A 59 7.96 6.22 12.03
C PRO A 59 7.94 7.07 10.75
N ALA A 60 8.94 6.92 9.87
CA ALA A 60 8.98 7.61 8.58
C ALA A 60 7.81 7.20 7.66
N ALA A 61 7.45 5.92 7.64
CA ALA A 61 6.26 5.45 6.90
C ALA A 61 4.97 5.98 7.52
N LEU A 62 4.88 6.07 8.85
CA LEU A 62 3.73 6.65 9.56
C LEU A 62 3.60 8.17 9.31
N ALA A 63 4.70 8.89 9.13
CA ALA A 63 4.67 10.31 8.80
C ALA A 63 4.27 10.59 7.35
N ALA A 64 4.45 9.62 6.44
CA ALA A 64 4.08 9.77 5.04
C ALA A 64 2.56 9.89 4.84
N ARG A 65 2.17 10.65 3.81
CA ARG A 65 0.76 10.75 3.37
C ARG A 65 0.20 9.34 3.10
N PRO A 66 -1.09 9.07 3.37
CA PRO A 66 -1.65 7.71 3.26
C PRO A 66 -1.42 7.05 1.90
N ALA A 67 -1.61 7.78 0.80
CA ALA A 67 -1.38 7.28 -0.55
C ALA A 67 0.10 6.94 -0.80
N HIS A 68 1.02 7.78 -0.34
CA HIS A 68 2.45 7.54 -0.47
C HIS A 68 2.92 6.35 0.38
N ARG A 69 2.40 6.23 1.61
CA ARG A 69 2.63 5.05 2.47
C ARG A 69 2.12 3.77 1.81
N LEU A 70 0.92 3.81 1.24
CA LEU A 70 0.36 2.68 0.52
C LEU A 70 1.21 2.31 -0.71
N ALA A 71 1.67 3.29 -1.49
CA ALA A 71 2.55 3.05 -2.62
C ALA A 71 3.89 2.39 -2.19
N TRP A 72 4.47 2.83 -1.07
CA TRP A 72 5.66 2.18 -0.50
C TRP A 72 5.38 0.76 -0.04
N LEU A 73 4.24 0.52 0.64
CA LEU A 73 3.80 -0.82 1.01
C LEU A 73 3.57 -1.70 -0.22
N LEU A 74 3.17 -1.14 -1.35
CA LEU A 74 2.98 -1.79 -2.66
C LEU A 74 4.27 -1.93 -3.48
N GLY A 75 5.41 -1.43 -2.99
CA GLY A 75 6.69 -1.46 -3.69
C GLY A 75 6.74 -0.54 -4.92
N ARG A 76 5.88 0.48 -4.98
CA ARG A 76 5.77 1.46 -6.09
C ARG A 76 6.31 2.85 -5.75
N SER A 77 6.73 3.06 -4.51
CA SER A 77 7.48 4.25 -4.12
C SER A 77 8.51 3.94 -3.04
N THR A 78 9.42 4.89 -2.82
CA THR A 78 10.41 4.87 -1.76
C THR A 78 10.07 5.93 -0.71
N ILE A 79 10.48 5.70 0.54
CA ILE A 79 10.41 6.69 1.61
C ILE A 79 11.83 6.87 2.14
N ASP A 80 12.30 8.10 2.20
CA ASP A 80 13.66 8.40 2.62
C ASP A 80 13.94 7.88 4.04
N GLY A 81 15.11 7.26 4.21
CA GLY A 81 15.57 6.76 5.50
C GLY A 81 14.98 5.43 5.94
N ILE A 82 14.20 4.73 5.10
CA ILE A 82 13.74 3.36 5.37
C ILE A 82 13.89 2.45 4.14
N ASP A 83 14.13 1.17 4.41
CA ASP A 83 14.21 0.14 3.37
C ASP A 83 12.86 -0.04 2.64
N PRO A 84 12.85 -0.64 1.44
CA PRO A 84 11.63 -1.07 0.78
C PRO A 84 10.77 -1.94 1.70
N ALA A 85 9.45 -1.81 1.62
CA ALA A 85 8.54 -2.48 2.56
C ALA A 85 8.71 -4.02 2.59
N GLY A 86 9.03 -4.63 1.44
CA GLY A 86 9.35 -6.06 1.35
C GLY A 86 8.18 -6.97 1.75
N VAL A 87 6.94 -6.53 1.50
CA VAL A 87 5.71 -7.24 1.87
C VAL A 87 5.19 -8.17 0.76
N PHE A 88 5.91 -8.30 -0.36
CA PHE A 88 5.60 -9.21 -1.48
C PHE A 88 6.70 -10.25 -1.66
#